data_AF-A0A822BX00-F1
#
_entry.id   AF-A0A822BX00-F1
#
_cell.length_a   1.000
_cell.length_b   1.000
_cell.length_c   1.000
_cell.angle_alpha   90.00
_cell.angle_beta   90.00
_cell.angle_gamma   90.00
#
_symmetry.space_group_name_H-M   'P 1'
#
loop_
_entity.id
_entity.type
_entity.pdbx_description
1 polymer ?
#
loop_
_entity_poly.entity_id
_entity_poly.type
_entity_poly.pdbx_seq_one_letter_code
_entity_poly.pdbx_strand_id
1 'polypeptide(L)'
;EYLQNPIKNWLKKDTCIFLVLALASKGETQKESDPIEMKNIFNSLLIIIKIFYDLNAQELPEHFEDNITIYMTHFLTLLSYDNPNLHSKNNDPGILDQVKTEICRAVALYADNYSDEFKPYAQEFALAIWSLLTRLNLSSSYDELISTAMKFLSTLAARSHHCSMFVGDDTLKIVCEQVILPNLFLRETDVEEFEDNPEEYIRKDIEKSDSATRRRAACDFLQALCVFFESQVVAIYSQYIDIMQKVNKLIFILNI
;
A
#
# COMPACT_ATOMS: atom_id res chain seq x y z
N GLU A 1 20.44 -22.44 22.00
CA GLU A 1 21.63 -21.78 21.42
C GLU A 1 21.60 -20.24 21.50
N TYR A 2 20.51 -19.51 21.22
CA TYR A 2 20.46 -18.05 21.43
C TYR A 2 20.84 -17.63 22.87
N LEU A 3 20.27 -18.30 23.88
CA LEU A 3 20.58 -18.09 25.30
C LEU A 3 22.07 -18.32 25.66
N GLN A 4 22.84 -19.00 24.80
CA GLN A 4 24.27 -19.25 25.03
C GLN A 4 25.15 -18.09 24.52
N ASN A 5 24.72 -17.35 23.50
CA ASN A 5 25.44 -16.15 23.03
C ASN A 5 24.50 -15.19 22.27
N PRO A 6 23.83 -14.27 22.98
CA PRO A 6 22.79 -13.41 22.41
C PRO A 6 23.31 -12.48 21.31
N ILE A 7 24.54 -11.98 21.45
CA ILE A 7 25.16 -11.03 20.51
C ILE A 7 25.53 -11.72 19.20
N LYS A 8 25.99 -12.98 19.25
CA LYS A 8 26.43 -13.72 18.06
C LYS A 8 25.30 -14.50 17.38
N ASN A 9 24.27 -14.89 18.13
CA ASN A 9 23.15 -15.71 17.66
C ASN A 9 21.85 -14.92 17.49
N TRP A 10 21.93 -13.60 17.35
CA TRP A 10 20.75 -12.74 17.23
C TRP A 10 19.86 -13.13 16.03
N LEU A 11 20.45 -13.61 14.91
CA LEU A 11 19.73 -14.16 13.76
C LEU A 11 18.80 -15.35 14.09
N LYS A 12 19.06 -16.11 15.17
CA LYS A 12 18.18 -17.21 15.59
C LYS A 12 16.86 -16.70 16.18
N LYS A 13 16.78 -15.40 16.49
CA LYS A 13 15.54 -14.69 16.82
C LYS A 13 14.73 -14.37 15.55
N ASP A 14 15.36 -14.22 14.38
CA ASP A 14 14.65 -14.06 13.09
C ASP A 14 14.00 -15.37 12.63
N THR A 15 14.49 -16.52 13.13
CA THR A 15 13.72 -17.77 13.06
C THR A 15 12.36 -17.64 13.76
N CYS A 16 12.18 -16.77 14.75
CA CYS A 16 10.87 -16.45 15.30
C CYS A 16 10.01 -15.61 14.34
N ILE A 17 10.59 -14.82 13.44
CA ILE A 17 9.87 -14.15 12.35
C ILE A 17 9.32 -15.22 11.41
N PHE A 18 10.17 -16.16 10.98
CA PHE A 18 9.72 -17.32 10.21
C PHE A 18 8.70 -18.16 10.97
N LEU A 19 8.85 -18.34 12.29
CA LEU A 19 7.90 -19.09 13.12
C LEU A 19 6.56 -18.35 13.23
N VAL A 20 6.55 -17.03 13.43
CA VAL A 20 5.34 -16.20 13.53
C VAL A 20 4.64 -16.09 12.18
N LEU A 21 5.40 -15.93 11.08
CA LEU A 21 4.86 -15.98 9.71
C LEU A 21 4.30 -17.37 9.39
N ALA A 22 5.00 -18.44 9.76
CA ALA A 22 4.52 -19.81 9.58
C ALA A 22 3.33 -20.16 10.50
N LEU A 23 3.22 -19.55 11.67
CA LEU A 23 2.08 -19.69 12.57
C LEU A 23 0.87 -18.89 12.05
N ALA A 24 1.09 -17.70 11.50
CA ALA A 24 0.04 -16.92 10.83
C ALA A 24 -0.50 -17.67 9.60
N SER A 25 0.38 -18.31 8.81
CA SER A 25 -0.06 -19.18 7.69
C SER A 25 -0.70 -20.50 8.16
N LYS A 26 -0.25 -21.07 9.29
CA LYS A 26 -0.88 -22.27 9.90
C LYS A 26 -2.20 -21.98 10.62
N GLY A 27 -2.54 -20.72 10.88
CA GLY A 27 -3.85 -20.30 11.38
C GLY A 27 -5.01 -20.70 10.45
N GLU A 28 -4.73 -21.16 9.23
CA GLU A 28 -5.68 -21.80 8.32
C GLU A 28 -6.12 -23.21 8.78
N THR A 29 -5.42 -23.85 9.73
CA THR A 29 -5.73 -25.22 10.18
C THR A 29 -6.54 -25.27 11.48
N GLN A 30 -7.87 -25.35 11.31
CA GLN A 30 -8.84 -26.11 12.13
C GLN A 30 -8.68 -26.08 13.66
N LYS A 31 -8.86 -24.89 14.25
CA LYS A 31 -9.59 -24.65 15.51
C LYS A 31 -9.74 -23.14 15.60
N GLU A 32 -10.95 -22.63 15.84
CA GLU A 32 -11.17 -21.21 16.12
C GLU A 32 -10.17 -20.77 17.19
N SER A 33 -9.09 -20.12 16.76
CA SER A 33 -8.09 -19.56 17.65
C SER A 33 -8.77 -18.39 18.36
N ASP A 34 -8.56 -18.26 19.67
CA ASP A 34 -9.15 -17.17 20.45
C ASP A 34 -8.91 -15.82 19.73
N PRO A 35 -9.95 -15.02 19.43
CA PRO A 35 -9.78 -13.72 18.79
C PRO A 35 -8.73 -12.82 19.46
N ILE A 36 -8.54 -12.96 20.78
CA ILE A 36 -7.50 -12.24 21.53
C ILE A 36 -6.10 -12.75 21.16
N GLU A 37 -5.91 -14.07 21.12
CA GLU A 37 -4.64 -14.69 20.74
C GLU A 37 -4.25 -14.33 19.31
N MET A 38 -5.22 -14.34 18.39
CA MET A 38 -4.99 -13.96 17.00
C MET A 38 -4.55 -12.48 16.88
N LYS A 39 -5.21 -11.57 17.60
CA LYS A 39 -4.79 -10.17 17.65
C LYS A 39 -3.37 -10.01 18.21
N ASN A 40 -3.00 -10.76 19.23
CA ASN A 40 -1.64 -10.72 19.79
C ASN A 40 -0.57 -11.20 18.80
N ILE A 41 -0.89 -12.24 18.01
CA ILE A 41 -0.01 -12.73 16.94
C ILE A 41 0.18 -11.64 15.88
N PHE A 42 -0.89 -11.01 15.41
CA PHE A 42 -0.82 -9.96 14.39
C PHE A 42 -0.16 -8.67 14.93
N ASN A 43 -0.32 -8.33 16.20
CA ASN A 43 0.44 -7.25 16.85
C ASN A 43 1.95 -7.55 16.86
N SER A 44 2.33 -8.80 17.14
CA SER A 44 3.73 -9.21 17.11
C SER A 44 4.27 -9.16 15.68
N LEU A 45 3.48 -9.61 14.71
CA LEU A 45 3.81 -9.57 13.29
C LEU A 45 4.00 -8.13 12.78
N LEU A 46 3.15 -7.20 13.21
CA LEU A 46 3.28 -5.78 12.87
C LEU A 46 4.66 -5.25 13.28
N ILE A 47 5.08 -5.51 14.52
CA ILE A 47 6.38 -5.07 15.04
C ILE A 47 7.52 -5.73 14.26
N ILE A 48 7.38 -7.01 13.93
CA ILE A 48 8.35 -7.76 13.14
C ILE A 48 8.55 -7.13 11.75
N ILE A 49 7.47 -6.73 11.07
CA ILE A 49 7.56 -6.11 9.75
C ILE A 49 8.20 -4.72 9.83
N LYS A 50 7.94 -3.97 10.90
CA LYS A 50 8.63 -2.69 11.15
C LYS A 50 10.14 -2.89 11.34
N ILE A 51 10.53 -3.87 12.15
CA ILE A 51 11.94 -4.23 12.32
C ILE A 51 12.55 -4.70 10.99
N PHE A 52 11.81 -5.48 10.19
CA PHE A 52 12.25 -5.87 8.85
C PHE A 52 12.52 -4.64 7.98
N TYR A 53 11.62 -3.66 7.95
CA TYR A 53 11.83 -2.40 7.23
C TYR A 53 13.10 -1.69 7.72
N ASP A 54 13.23 -1.47 9.02
CA ASP A 54 14.35 -0.74 9.62
C ASP A 54 15.70 -1.41 9.32
N LEU A 55 15.77 -2.74 9.38
CA LEU A 55 16.99 -3.50 9.08
C LEU A 55 17.40 -3.45 7.61
N ASN A 56 16.46 -3.19 6.71
CA ASN A 56 16.70 -3.13 5.26
C ASN A 56 16.72 -1.69 4.73
N ALA A 57 16.48 -0.68 5.57
CA ALA A 57 16.29 0.71 5.11
C ALA A 57 17.57 1.35 4.56
N GLN A 58 18.74 0.97 5.08
CA GLN A 58 20.03 1.54 4.70
C GLN A 58 20.72 0.79 3.55
N GLU A 59 20.77 -0.54 3.67
CA GLU A 59 21.32 -1.46 2.66
C GLU A 59 20.57 -2.79 2.76
N LEU A 60 20.70 -3.66 1.75
CA LEU A 60 20.14 -5.00 1.76
C LEU A 60 21.17 -5.96 2.36
N PRO A 61 20.99 -6.46 3.61
CA PRO A 61 21.94 -7.39 4.18
C PRO A 61 21.85 -8.76 3.50
N GLU A 62 22.98 -9.45 3.35
CA GLU A 62 23.11 -10.76 2.67
C GLU A 62 22.05 -11.79 3.12
N HIS A 63 21.73 -11.84 4.41
CA HIS A 63 20.69 -12.73 4.92
C HIS A 63 19.31 -12.46 4.31
N PHE A 64 18.93 -11.20 4.13
CA PHE A 64 17.63 -10.83 3.56
C PHE A 64 17.62 -11.03 2.05
N GLU A 65 18.75 -10.82 1.38
CA GLU A 65 18.92 -11.15 -0.05
C GLU A 65 18.75 -12.66 -0.30
N ASP A 66 19.49 -13.50 0.45
CA ASP A 66 19.44 -14.96 0.34
C ASP A 66 18.04 -15.55 0.59
N ASN A 67 17.26 -14.89 1.44
CA ASN A 67 15.94 -15.37 1.88
C ASN A 67 14.78 -14.54 1.31
N ILE A 68 15.04 -13.64 0.34
CA ILE A 68 14.06 -12.69 -0.19
C ILE A 68 12.78 -13.39 -0.67
N THR A 69 12.90 -14.53 -1.35
CA THR A 69 11.74 -15.31 -1.83
C THR A 69 10.80 -15.69 -0.70
N ILE A 70 11.34 -16.06 0.46
CA ILE A 70 10.53 -16.51 1.60
C ILE A 70 9.74 -15.33 2.16
N TYR A 71 10.41 -14.19 2.38
CA TYR A 71 9.76 -12.97 2.88
C TYR A 71 8.68 -12.46 1.93
N MET A 72 8.99 -12.37 0.63
CA MET A 72 8.05 -11.88 -0.38
C MET A 72 6.82 -12.79 -0.51
N THR A 73 7.01 -14.11 -0.46
CA THR A 73 5.90 -15.08 -0.48
C THR A 73 4.97 -14.90 0.72
N HIS A 74 5.53 -14.72 1.92
CA HIS A 74 4.73 -14.48 3.12
C HIS A 74 4.01 -13.13 3.10
N PHE A 75 4.66 -12.07 2.61
CA PHE A 75 4.03 -10.76 2.46
C PHE A 75 2.86 -10.78 1.47
N LEU A 76 2.99 -11.46 0.33
CA LEU A 76 1.88 -11.67 -0.61
C LEU A 76 0.71 -12.43 0.03
N THR A 77 1.02 -13.47 0.80
CA THR A 77 0.02 -14.26 1.54
C THR A 77 -0.75 -13.37 2.51
N LEU A 78 -0.04 -12.53 3.27
CA LEU A 78 -0.64 -11.62 4.26
C LEU A 78 -1.46 -10.49 3.62
N LEU A 79 -1.05 -9.96 2.46
CA LEU A 79 -1.83 -8.95 1.72
C LEU A 79 -3.19 -9.52 1.27
N SER A 80 -3.19 -10.79 0.85
CA SER A 80 -4.39 -11.50 0.39
C SER A 80 -5.22 -12.06 1.54
N TYR A 81 -4.62 -12.28 2.71
CA TYR A 81 -5.30 -12.80 3.88
C TYR A 81 -6.42 -11.85 4.34
N ASP A 82 -7.53 -12.46 4.74
CA ASP A 82 -8.66 -11.76 5.35
C ASP A 82 -9.25 -12.59 6.49
N ASN A 83 -9.58 -11.91 7.59
CA ASN A 83 -10.23 -12.55 8.73
C ASN A 83 -11.10 -11.52 9.46
N PRO A 84 -12.43 -11.72 9.52
CA PRO A 84 -13.35 -10.80 10.18
C PRO A 84 -13.03 -10.52 11.66
N ASN A 85 -12.36 -11.44 12.36
CA ASN A 85 -11.98 -11.25 13.76
C ASN A 85 -10.86 -10.20 13.96
N LEU A 86 -10.15 -9.87 12.87
CA LEU A 86 -9.06 -8.89 12.86
C LEU A 86 -9.51 -7.51 12.37
N HIS A 87 -10.73 -7.40 11.86
CA HIS A 87 -11.33 -6.11 11.49
C HIS A 87 -11.65 -5.29 12.73
N SER A 88 -11.56 -3.96 12.60
CA SER A 88 -12.05 -3.05 13.63
C SER A 88 -13.59 -3.06 13.67
N LYS A 89 -14.15 -2.76 14.84
CA LYS A 89 -15.60 -2.59 15.00
C LYS A 89 -16.10 -1.18 14.67
N ASN A 90 -15.20 -0.21 14.53
CA ASN A 90 -15.53 1.22 14.49
C ASN A 90 -15.13 1.90 13.16
N ASN A 91 -15.10 1.18 12.05
CA ASN A 91 -14.64 1.71 10.75
C ASN A 91 -13.17 2.17 10.68
N ASP A 92 -12.38 2.00 11.75
CA ASP A 92 -10.93 2.23 11.74
C ASP A 92 -10.14 1.04 11.16
N PRO A 93 -8.89 1.22 10.72
CA PRO A 93 -8.00 0.11 10.36
C PRO A 93 -7.87 -0.90 11.50
N GLY A 94 -8.16 -2.16 11.20
CA GLY A 94 -7.85 -3.27 12.09
C GLY A 94 -6.35 -3.54 12.17
N ILE A 95 -5.95 -4.48 13.04
CA ILE A 95 -4.53 -4.86 13.14
C ILE A 95 -4.01 -5.48 11.83
N LEU A 96 -4.88 -6.16 11.07
CA LEU A 96 -4.55 -6.69 9.76
C LEU A 96 -4.27 -5.58 8.75
N ASP A 97 -5.04 -4.49 8.77
CA ASP A 97 -4.84 -3.35 7.88
C ASP A 97 -3.51 -2.64 8.20
N GLN A 98 -3.17 -2.50 9.48
CA GLN A 98 -1.87 -1.98 9.89
C GLN A 98 -0.71 -2.87 9.41
N VAL A 99 -0.85 -4.19 9.50
CA VAL A 99 0.13 -5.14 8.94
C VAL A 99 0.28 -4.94 7.43
N LYS A 100 -0.83 -4.79 6.70
CA LYS A 100 -0.79 -4.51 5.26
C LYS A 100 -0.12 -3.18 4.93
N THR A 101 -0.34 -2.14 5.75
CA THR A 101 0.35 -0.85 5.62
C THR A 101 1.87 -1.03 5.71
N GLU A 102 2.36 -1.73 6.73
CA GLU A 102 3.80 -1.95 6.89
C GLU A 102 4.39 -2.85 5.81
N ILE A 103 3.63 -3.83 5.31
CA ILE A 103 4.04 -4.61 4.13
C ILE A 103 4.21 -3.69 2.92
N CYS A 104 3.23 -2.82 2.64
CA CYS A 104 3.32 -1.86 1.53
C CYS A 104 4.55 -0.95 1.67
N ARG A 105 4.89 -0.49 2.89
CA ARG A 105 6.13 0.28 3.14
C ARG A 105 7.39 -0.54 2.82
N ALA A 106 7.46 -1.77 3.33
CA ALA A 106 8.59 -2.68 3.10
C ALA A 106 8.79 -3.00 1.62
N VAL A 107 7.73 -3.31 0.87
CA VAL A 107 7.88 -3.63 -0.55
C VAL A 107 8.12 -2.40 -1.41
N ALA A 108 7.67 -1.21 -0.99
CA ALA A 108 8.05 0.05 -1.64
C ALA A 108 9.55 0.33 -1.52
N LEU A 109 10.13 0.09 -0.33
CA LEU A 109 11.57 0.18 -0.12
C LEU A 109 12.33 -0.78 -1.04
N TYR A 110 11.89 -2.04 -1.14
CA TYR A 110 12.53 -3.02 -2.02
C TYR A 110 12.39 -2.66 -3.50
N ALA A 111 11.20 -2.21 -3.92
CA ALA A 111 10.98 -1.76 -5.29
C ALA A 111 11.85 -0.53 -5.64
N ASP A 112 12.15 0.33 -4.67
CA ASP A 112 12.94 1.53 -4.89
C ASP A 112 14.46 1.27 -4.80
N ASN A 113 14.92 0.67 -3.71
CA ASN A 113 16.34 0.57 -3.41
C ASN A 113 16.98 -0.72 -3.94
N TYR A 114 16.21 -1.79 -4.10
CA TYR A 114 16.69 -3.15 -4.40
C TYR A 114 15.91 -3.76 -5.57
N SER A 115 15.75 -2.99 -6.65
CA SER A 115 14.82 -3.35 -7.73
C SER A 115 15.23 -4.56 -8.54
N ASP A 116 16.53 -4.85 -8.64
CA ASP A 116 17.00 -6.00 -9.41
C ASP A 116 16.60 -7.30 -8.70
N GLU A 117 16.74 -7.32 -7.37
CA GLU A 117 16.35 -8.41 -6.49
C GLU A 117 14.82 -8.50 -6.36
N PHE A 118 14.12 -7.36 -6.31
CA PHE A 118 12.66 -7.32 -6.17
C PHE A 118 11.91 -7.63 -7.48
N LYS A 119 12.56 -7.47 -8.64
CA LYS A 119 11.96 -7.62 -9.98
C LYS A 119 11.08 -8.86 -10.17
N PRO A 120 11.46 -10.07 -9.70
CA PRO A 120 10.64 -11.28 -9.88
C PRO A 120 9.27 -11.21 -9.20
N TYR A 121 9.13 -10.40 -8.14
CA TYR A 121 7.91 -10.33 -7.31
C TYR A 121 7.01 -9.14 -7.67
N ALA A 122 7.54 -8.14 -8.39
CA ALA A 122 6.88 -6.86 -8.61
C ALA A 122 5.47 -6.98 -9.21
N GLN A 123 5.27 -7.87 -10.17
CA GLN A 123 3.97 -8.06 -10.81
C GLN A 123 2.91 -8.62 -9.84
N GLU A 124 3.27 -9.61 -9.02
CA GLU A 124 2.35 -10.21 -8.05
C GLU A 124 1.95 -9.19 -6.97
N PHE A 125 2.90 -8.39 -6.49
CA PHE A 125 2.61 -7.33 -5.54
C PHE A 125 1.75 -6.21 -6.13
N ALA A 126 2.00 -5.80 -7.38
CA ALA A 126 1.18 -4.81 -8.06
C ALA A 126 -0.29 -5.26 -8.13
N LEU A 127 -0.54 -6.51 -8.51
CA LEU A 127 -1.89 -7.09 -8.56
C LEU A 127 -2.54 -7.21 -7.17
N ALA A 128 -1.79 -7.63 -6.16
CA ALA A 128 -2.31 -7.77 -4.80
C ALA A 128 -2.68 -6.41 -4.19
N ILE A 129 -1.80 -5.42 -4.31
CA ILE A 129 -2.00 -4.06 -3.77
C ILE A 129 -3.10 -3.32 -4.54
N TRP A 130 -3.20 -3.56 -5.85
CA TRP A 130 -4.35 -3.10 -6.63
C TRP A 130 -5.67 -3.61 -6.06
N SER A 131 -5.78 -4.93 -5.90
CA SER A 131 -6.99 -5.57 -5.40
C SER A 131 -7.33 -5.06 -3.99
N LEU A 132 -6.31 -4.76 -3.18
CA LEU A 132 -6.49 -4.10 -1.90
C LEU A 132 -7.12 -2.70 -2.07
N LEU A 133 -6.53 -1.82 -2.88
CA LEU A 133 -7.03 -0.46 -3.10
C LEU A 133 -8.48 -0.41 -3.59
N THR A 134 -8.88 -1.32 -4.49
CA THR A 134 -10.26 -1.37 -5.00
C THR A 134 -11.30 -1.82 -3.97
N ARG A 135 -10.88 -2.42 -2.84
CA ARG A 135 -11.77 -2.91 -1.78
C ARG A 135 -11.86 -1.94 -0.60
N LEU A 136 -10.89 -1.05 -0.43
CA LEU A 136 -10.86 -0.12 0.69
C LEU A 136 -11.92 0.97 0.48
N ASN A 137 -12.51 1.41 1.60
CA ASN A 137 -13.52 2.47 1.58
C ASN A 137 -12.87 3.87 1.64
N LEU A 138 -13.68 4.90 1.45
CA LEU A 138 -13.24 6.30 1.40
C LEU A 138 -13.01 6.95 2.79
N SER A 139 -13.21 6.21 3.89
CA SER A 139 -13.10 6.75 5.26
C SER A 139 -11.68 7.18 5.58
N SER A 140 -11.51 8.39 6.14
CA SER A 140 -10.20 8.99 6.45
C SER A 140 -9.27 8.12 7.31
N SER A 141 -9.81 7.19 8.10
CA SER A 141 -9.01 6.27 8.91
C SER A 141 -8.09 5.36 8.06
N TYR A 142 -8.40 5.11 6.78
CA TYR A 142 -7.58 4.30 5.87
C TYR A 142 -6.55 5.10 5.05
N ASP A 143 -6.40 6.42 5.30
CA ASP A 143 -5.52 7.30 4.52
C ASP A 143 -4.09 6.76 4.46
N GLU A 144 -3.55 6.30 5.58
CA GLU A 144 -2.17 5.80 5.63
C GLU A 144 -1.96 4.58 4.74
N LEU A 145 -2.87 3.59 4.81
CA LEU A 145 -2.80 2.38 4.01
C LEU A 145 -2.90 2.71 2.51
N ILE A 146 -3.87 3.55 2.15
CA ILE A 146 -4.13 3.92 0.76
C ILE A 146 -2.97 4.74 0.18
N SER A 147 -2.48 5.74 0.91
CA SER A 147 -1.33 6.54 0.48
C SER A 147 -0.08 5.68 0.31
N THR A 148 0.19 4.76 1.23
CA THR A 148 1.36 3.87 1.15
C THR A 148 1.24 2.89 -0.02
N ALA A 149 0.07 2.29 -0.21
CA ALA A 149 -0.22 1.40 -1.34
C ALA A 149 -0.08 2.11 -2.70
N MET A 150 -0.60 3.35 -2.81
CA MET A 150 -0.41 4.15 -4.03
C MET A 150 1.06 4.52 -4.24
N LYS A 151 1.79 4.89 -3.19
CA LYS A 151 3.23 5.19 -3.27
C LYS A 151 4.02 4.01 -3.85
N PHE A 152 3.73 2.78 -3.43
CA PHE A 152 4.31 1.57 -4.02
C PHE A 152 4.06 1.47 -5.53
N LEU A 153 2.79 1.63 -5.96
CA LEU A 153 2.43 1.58 -7.38
C LEU A 153 3.09 2.71 -8.19
N SER A 154 3.21 3.90 -7.60
CA SER A 154 3.96 5.03 -8.18
C SER A 154 5.42 4.67 -8.43
N THR A 155 6.09 4.05 -7.45
CA THR A 155 7.49 3.60 -7.58
C THR A 155 7.65 2.61 -8.75
N LEU A 156 6.71 1.66 -8.90
CA LEU A 156 6.74 0.74 -10.03
C LEU A 156 6.45 1.43 -11.37
N ALA A 157 5.45 2.31 -11.42
CA ALA A 157 5.08 3.04 -12.64
C ALA A 157 6.20 3.95 -13.15
N ALA A 158 6.99 4.53 -12.24
CA ALA A 158 8.13 5.38 -12.59
C ALA A 158 9.33 4.62 -13.19
N ARG A 159 9.30 3.27 -13.22
CA ARG A 159 10.42 2.43 -13.67
C ARG A 159 10.15 1.76 -15.02
N SER A 160 11.07 1.93 -15.96
CA SER A 160 10.93 1.44 -17.34
C SER A 160 10.78 -0.07 -17.46
N HIS A 161 11.40 -0.85 -16.57
CA HIS A 161 11.34 -2.33 -16.59
C HIS A 161 10.06 -2.90 -15.96
N HIS A 162 9.26 -2.06 -15.29
CA HIS A 162 7.98 -2.44 -14.71
C HIS A 162 6.79 -1.91 -15.52
N CYS A 163 7.01 -0.96 -16.43
CA CYS A 163 5.93 -0.30 -17.16
C CYS A 163 5.04 -1.28 -17.95
N SER A 164 5.56 -2.43 -18.40
CA SER A 164 4.79 -3.45 -19.12
C SER A 164 3.58 -3.97 -18.35
N MET A 165 3.57 -3.88 -17.01
CA MET A 165 2.41 -4.28 -16.19
C MET A 165 1.19 -3.36 -16.37
N PHE A 166 1.40 -2.14 -16.87
CA PHE A 166 0.34 -1.15 -17.13
C PHE A 166 -0.12 -1.13 -18.60
N VAL A 167 0.49 -1.95 -19.47
CA VAL A 167 0.25 -1.97 -20.92
C VAL A 167 -0.91 -2.91 -21.33
N GLY A 168 -1.49 -3.66 -20.39
CA GLY A 168 -2.61 -4.56 -20.68
C GLY A 168 -3.88 -3.82 -21.12
N ASP A 169 -4.67 -4.46 -21.99
CA ASP A 169 -5.97 -3.94 -22.44
C ASP A 169 -6.83 -3.57 -21.22
N ASP A 170 -7.31 -2.31 -21.20
CA ASP A 170 -8.04 -1.66 -20.12
C ASP A 170 -7.32 -1.49 -18.76
N THR A 171 -6.12 -2.04 -18.55
CA THR A 171 -5.44 -1.96 -17.23
C THR A 171 -5.23 -0.51 -16.81
N LEU A 172 -4.57 0.29 -17.66
CA LEU A 172 -4.31 1.72 -17.42
C LEU A 172 -5.61 2.50 -17.12
N LYS A 173 -6.65 2.20 -17.88
CA LYS A 173 -7.98 2.81 -17.71
C LYS A 173 -8.57 2.49 -16.35
N ILE A 174 -8.54 1.22 -15.91
CA ILE A 174 -9.03 0.82 -14.60
C ILE A 174 -8.20 1.47 -13.48
N VAL A 175 -6.86 1.64 -13.63
CA VAL A 175 -6.05 2.38 -12.61
C VAL A 175 -6.59 3.79 -12.45
N CYS A 176 -6.74 4.47 -13.60
CA CYS A 176 -7.11 5.87 -13.64
C CYS A 176 -8.50 6.07 -13.04
N GLU A 177 -9.43 5.18 -13.32
CA GLU A 177 -10.84 5.30 -12.95
C GLU A 177 -11.15 4.79 -11.54
N GLN A 178 -10.58 3.65 -11.13
CA GLN A 178 -10.94 2.99 -9.87
C GLN A 178 -9.98 3.28 -8.73
N VAL A 179 -8.75 3.70 -9.02
CA VAL A 179 -7.74 3.96 -8.00
C VAL A 179 -7.44 5.45 -7.90
N ILE A 180 -7.05 6.08 -9.00
CA ILE A 180 -6.56 7.47 -8.98
C ILE A 180 -7.73 8.45 -8.82
N LEU A 181 -8.71 8.39 -9.72
CA LEU A 181 -9.80 9.36 -9.77
C LEU A 181 -10.58 9.48 -8.45
N PRO A 182 -10.96 8.40 -7.74
CA PRO A 182 -11.68 8.49 -6.48
C PRO A 182 -10.88 9.18 -5.37
N ASN A 183 -9.55 9.13 -5.44
CA ASN A 183 -8.63 9.69 -4.45
C ASN A 183 -8.12 11.10 -4.81
N LEU A 184 -8.55 11.67 -5.94
CA LEU A 184 -8.21 13.06 -6.33
C LEU A 184 -9.21 14.09 -5.79
N PHE A 185 -10.42 13.67 -5.41
CA PHE A 185 -11.46 14.59 -4.92
C PHE A 185 -11.14 15.11 -3.53
N LEU A 186 -11.44 16.39 -3.30
CA LEU A 186 -11.39 17.01 -1.98
C LEU A 186 -12.58 16.51 -1.15
N ARG A 187 -12.31 15.90 0.00
CA ARG A 187 -13.35 15.42 0.93
C ARG A 187 -13.71 16.50 1.95
N GLU A 188 -14.83 16.33 2.62
CA GLU A 188 -15.23 17.21 3.74
C GLU A 188 -14.13 17.30 4.79
N THR A 189 -13.47 16.19 5.16
CA THR A 189 -12.36 16.22 6.13
C THR A 189 -11.15 17.00 5.63
N ASP A 190 -10.91 17.02 4.31
CA ASP A 190 -9.81 17.78 3.72
C ASP A 190 -10.15 19.30 3.71
N VAL A 191 -11.43 19.65 3.56
CA VAL A 191 -11.93 21.03 3.68
C VAL A 191 -11.87 21.50 5.14
N GLU A 192 -12.34 20.67 6.08
CA GLU A 192 -12.27 20.95 7.52
C GLU A 192 -10.83 21.20 7.97
N GLU A 193 -9.87 20.35 7.56
CA GLU A 193 -8.47 20.57 7.92
C GLU A 193 -7.88 21.83 7.27
N PHE A 194 -8.32 22.20 6.06
CA PHE A 194 -7.92 23.46 5.45
C PHE A 194 -8.51 24.69 6.17
N GLU A 195 -9.75 24.59 6.67
CA GLU A 195 -10.41 25.67 7.41
C GLU A 195 -9.84 25.83 8.83
N ASP A 196 -9.60 24.71 9.53
CA ASP A 196 -9.14 24.70 10.91
C ASP A 196 -7.61 24.88 11.04
N ASN A 197 -6.83 24.29 10.11
CA ASN A 197 -5.38 24.31 10.13
C ASN A 197 -4.75 24.39 8.72
N PRO A 198 -4.89 25.55 8.04
CA PRO A 198 -4.43 25.73 6.66
C PRO A 198 -2.91 25.52 6.49
N GLU A 199 -2.11 25.83 7.51
CA GLU A 199 -0.65 25.67 7.46
C GLU A 199 -0.27 24.19 7.35
N GLU A 200 -0.85 23.32 8.18
CA GLU A 200 -0.61 21.88 8.12
C GLU A 200 -1.15 21.24 6.84
N TYR A 201 -2.33 21.67 6.37
CA TYR A 201 -2.87 21.22 5.08
C TYR A 201 -1.91 21.54 3.93
N ILE A 202 -1.42 22.78 3.85
CA ILE A 202 -0.47 23.22 2.82
C ILE A 202 0.86 22.47 2.97
N ARG A 203 1.36 22.30 4.19
CA ARG A 203 2.60 21.57 4.47
C ARG A 203 2.52 20.13 3.96
N LYS A 204 1.45 19.39 4.29
CA LYS A 204 1.21 18.01 3.83
C LYS A 204 1.09 17.88 2.31
N ASP A 205 0.66 18.93 1.61
CA ASP A 205 0.50 18.91 0.15
C ASP A 205 1.75 19.34 -0.64
N ILE A 206 2.56 20.21 -0.04
CA ILE A 206 3.81 20.72 -0.65
C ILE A 206 5.00 19.80 -0.33
N GLU A 207 5.08 19.27 0.89
CA GLU A 207 6.19 18.42 1.28
C GLU A 207 6.03 17.01 0.69
N LYS A 208 7.08 16.50 0.04
CA LYS A 208 7.23 15.06 -0.27
C LYS A 208 7.53 14.24 0.99
N SER A 209 6.83 14.52 2.08
CA SER A 209 7.03 13.83 3.35
C SER A 209 6.22 12.53 3.40
N ASP A 210 6.56 11.65 4.33
CA ASP A 210 5.83 10.38 4.55
C ASP A 210 4.43 10.57 5.17
N SER A 211 4.01 11.82 5.42
CA SER A 211 2.65 12.19 5.86
C SER A 211 1.78 12.71 4.72
N ALA A 212 1.98 12.20 3.50
CA ALA A 212 1.24 12.65 2.31
C ALA A 212 -0.26 12.31 2.41
N THR A 213 -1.10 13.26 2.02
CA THR A 213 -2.55 13.06 1.88
C THR A 213 -2.86 12.04 0.77
N ARG A 214 -4.05 11.44 0.77
CA ARG A 214 -4.49 10.57 -0.35
C ARG A 214 -4.41 11.28 -1.69
N ARG A 215 -4.84 12.55 -1.72
CA ARG A 215 -4.80 13.39 -2.92
C ARG A 215 -3.39 13.52 -3.44
N ARG A 216 -2.42 13.80 -2.56
CA ARG A 216 -1.01 13.87 -2.94
C ARG A 216 -0.51 12.56 -3.51
N ALA A 217 -0.76 11.45 -2.83
CA ALA A 217 -0.35 10.12 -3.29
C ALA A 217 -0.99 9.74 -4.64
N ALA A 218 -2.26 10.09 -4.87
CA ALA A 218 -2.94 9.89 -6.15
C ALA A 218 -2.35 10.78 -7.26
N CYS A 219 -2.03 12.05 -6.96
CA CYS A 219 -1.34 12.95 -7.88
C CYS A 219 0.05 12.45 -8.26
N ASP A 220 0.85 12.00 -7.28
CA ASP A 220 2.19 11.46 -7.53
C ASP A 220 2.12 10.18 -8.36
N PHE A 221 1.09 9.34 -8.13
CA PHE A 221 0.85 8.15 -8.96
C PHE A 221 0.47 8.50 -10.39
N LEU A 222 -0.42 9.46 -10.58
CA LEU A 222 -0.78 9.97 -11.90
C LEU A 222 0.44 10.52 -12.64
N GLN A 223 1.28 11.30 -11.95
CA GLN A 223 2.53 11.83 -12.51
C GLN A 223 3.49 10.71 -12.92
N ALA A 224 3.63 9.67 -12.10
CA ALA A 224 4.48 8.52 -12.41
C ALA A 224 4.01 7.78 -13.68
N LEU A 225 2.69 7.59 -13.85
CA LEU A 225 2.14 6.98 -15.06
C LEU A 225 2.39 7.84 -16.31
N CYS A 226 2.29 9.17 -16.19
CA CYS A 226 2.53 10.09 -17.30
C CYS A 226 3.97 10.02 -17.84
N VAL A 227 4.96 9.52 -17.08
CA VAL A 227 6.35 9.36 -17.58
C VAL A 227 6.42 8.47 -18.82
N PHE A 228 5.60 7.41 -18.88
CA PHE A 228 5.60 6.45 -20.00
C PHE A 228 4.28 6.40 -20.77
N PHE A 229 3.17 6.85 -20.16
CA PHE A 229 1.82 6.67 -20.68
C PHE A 229 1.06 7.96 -20.89
N GLU A 230 1.74 9.11 -20.95
CA GLU A 230 1.11 10.45 -21.05
C GLU A 230 -0.05 10.50 -22.05
N SER A 231 0.17 10.11 -23.31
CA SER A 231 -0.87 10.19 -24.34
C SER A 231 -2.11 9.36 -24.03
N GLN A 232 -1.92 8.18 -23.42
CA GLN A 232 -3.02 7.27 -23.07
C GLN A 232 -3.78 7.79 -21.85
N VAL A 233 -3.06 8.25 -20.82
CA VAL A 233 -3.61 8.89 -19.62
C VAL A 233 -4.41 10.14 -19.98
N VAL A 234 -3.85 11.02 -20.82
CA VAL A 234 -4.53 12.22 -21.31
C VAL A 234 -5.81 11.86 -22.08
N ALA A 235 -5.76 10.84 -22.94
CA ALA A 235 -6.95 10.39 -23.67
C ALA A 235 -8.07 9.89 -22.75
N ILE A 236 -7.72 9.14 -21.70
CA ILE A 236 -8.67 8.67 -20.68
C ILE A 236 -9.32 9.87 -19.97
N TYR A 237 -8.53 10.76 -19.37
CA TYR A 237 -9.09 11.88 -18.60
C TYR A 237 -9.78 12.95 -19.45
N SER A 238 -9.39 13.12 -20.72
CA SER A 238 -10.09 14.05 -21.63
C SER A 238 -11.55 13.64 -21.83
N GLN A 239 -11.82 12.33 -21.97
CA GLN A 239 -13.19 11.83 -22.07
C GLN A 239 -14.00 12.13 -20.79
N TYR A 240 -13.37 12.02 -19.61
CA TYR A 240 -13.98 12.36 -18.34
C TYR A 240 -14.29 13.84 -18.19
N ILE A 241 -13.35 14.72 -18.55
CA ILE A 241 -13.56 16.17 -18.50
C ILE A 241 -14.73 16.57 -19.40
N ASP A 242 -14.81 16.00 -20.60
CA ASP A 242 -15.93 16.24 -21.52
C ASP A 242 -17.27 15.79 -20.94
N ILE A 243 -17.32 14.64 -20.26
CA ILE A 243 -18.52 14.15 -19.57
C ILE A 243 -18.90 15.09 -18.42
N MET A 244 -17.94 15.45 -17.56
CA MET A 244 -18.17 16.33 -16.41
C MET A 244 -18.68 17.71 -16.83
N GLN A 245 -18.12 18.29 -17.89
CA GLN A 245 -18.59 19.57 -18.43
C GLN A 245 -20.02 19.48 -18.96
N LYS A 246 -20.40 18.36 -19.59
CA LYS A 246 -21.78 18.12 -20.06
C LYS A 246 -22.74 17.94 -18.89
N VAL A 247 -22.36 17.18 -17.86
CA VAL A 247 -23.17 16.97 -16.65
C VAL A 247 -23.37 18.30 -15.91
N ASN A 248 -22.32 19.10 -15.68
CA ASN A 248 -22.45 20.42 -15.05
C ASN A 248 -23.36 21.36 -15.84
N LYS A 249 -23.28 21.34 -17.19
CA LYS A 249 -24.24 22.07 -18.03
C LYS A 249 -25.67 21.57 -17.83
N LEU A 250 -25.88 20.27 -17.73
CA LEU A 250 -27.20 19.68 -17.51
C LEU A 250 -27.76 20.03 -16.13
N ILE A 251 -26.96 19.96 -15.07
CA ILE A 251 -27.36 20.38 -13.71
C ILE A 251 -27.76 21.86 -13.73
N PHE A 252 -26.93 22.72 -14.33
CA PHE A 252 -27.22 24.15 -14.48
C PHE A 252 -28.50 24.42 -15.30
N ILE A 253 -28.77 23.64 -16.34
CA ILE A 253 -30.00 23.75 -17.16
C ILE A 253 -31.23 23.22 -16.41
N LEU A 254 -31.06 22.17 -15.61
CA LEU A 254 -32.14 21.51 -14.86
C LEU A 254 -32.45 22.18 -13.51
N ASN A 255 -31.63 23.16 -13.08
CA ASN A 255 -31.82 23.94 -11.85
C ASN A 255 -31.96 23.04 -10.59
N ILE A 256 -31.22 21.94 -10.58
CA ILE A 256 -30.92 21.12 -9.39
C ILE A 256 -29.65 21.69 -8.76
#